data_AF-A0A371BKN4-F1
#
_entry.id   AF-A0A371BKN4-F1
#
_cell.length_a   1.000
_cell.length_b   1.000
_cell.length_c   1.000
_cell.angle_alpha   90.00
_cell.angle_beta   90.00
_cell.angle_gamma   90.00
#
_symmetry.space_group_name_H-M   'P 1'
#
loop_
_entity.id
_entity.type
_entity.pdbx_description
1 polymer ?
#
loop_
_entity_poly.entity_id
_entity_poly.type
_entity_poly.pdbx_seq_one_letter_code
_entity_poly.pdbx_strand_id
1 'polypeptide(L)'
;MKKAVLLLLSITLGTVSITAPIHARKGDDQVKAREQMNSGKVLSLREIEGRVVPRMRGMEYLGPEYDGSAQVYRLKFIDSGRVIFVDVDARSGSVLRQR
;
A
#
# COMPACT_ATOMS: atom_id res chain seq x y z
N MET A 1 -30.92 36.37 54.74
CA MET A 1 -30.84 34.92 55.03
C MET A 1 -31.90 34.20 54.23
N LYS A 2 -31.54 33.55 53.12
CA LYS A 2 -32.50 32.78 52.30
C LYS A 2 -31.85 31.43 51.99
N LYS A 3 -32.42 30.39 52.59
CA LYS A 3 -32.02 28.99 52.43
C LYS A 3 -32.69 28.41 51.18
N ALA A 4 -31.86 27.72 50.41
CA ALA A 4 -32.07 26.51 49.59
C ALA A 4 -33.45 26.21 48.98
N VAL A 5 -33.45 25.98 47.66
CA VAL A 5 -34.23 24.89 47.02
C VAL A 5 -33.41 24.33 45.85
N LEU A 6 -33.19 23.01 45.88
CA LEU A 6 -32.64 22.17 44.80
C LEU A 6 -33.58 22.15 43.58
N LEU A 7 -33.03 22.07 42.36
CA LEU A 7 -33.57 21.15 41.35
C LEU A 7 -32.51 20.81 40.27
N LEU A 8 -32.43 19.52 39.96
CA LEU A 8 -31.58 18.89 38.97
C LEU A 8 -31.88 19.36 37.53
N LEU A 9 -30.84 19.44 36.68
CA LEU A 9 -30.96 18.93 35.31
C LEU A 9 -29.59 18.50 34.77
N SER A 10 -29.41 17.19 34.74
CA SER A 10 -28.30 16.47 34.11
C SER A 10 -28.37 16.67 32.59
N ILE A 11 -27.42 17.41 32.01
CA ILE A 11 -27.25 17.45 30.55
C ILE A 11 -26.19 16.40 30.18
N THR A 12 -26.69 15.37 29.52
CA THR A 12 -26.01 14.20 29.01
C THR A 12 -24.94 14.53 27.96
N LEU A 13 -23.83 13.83 28.11
CA LEU A 13 -22.72 13.63 27.19
C LEU A 13 -23.14 13.47 25.72
N GLY A 14 -22.28 13.98 24.83
CA GLY A 14 -21.69 13.13 23.81
C GLY A 14 -21.82 13.59 22.37
N THR A 15 -20.79 14.28 21.88
CA THR A 15 -20.22 14.04 20.54
C THR A 15 -18.76 14.49 20.56
N VAL A 16 -17.86 13.60 20.97
CA VAL A 16 -16.44 13.73 20.62
C VAL A 16 -16.31 13.16 19.22
N SER A 17 -16.22 14.04 18.22
CA SER A 17 -15.79 13.65 16.88
C SER A 17 -14.33 13.23 16.97
N ILE A 18 -14.09 11.92 17.11
CA ILE A 18 -12.75 11.36 16.97
C ILE A 18 -12.45 11.38 15.47
N THR A 19 -11.84 12.45 14.98
CA THR A 19 -11.13 12.44 13.70
C THR A 19 -9.95 11.49 13.86
N ALA A 20 -10.19 10.21 13.59
CA ALA A 20 -9.11 9.24 13.49
C ALA A 20 -8.14 9.73 12.41
N PRO A 21 -6.83 9.85 12.70
CA PRO A 21 -5.86 10.15 11.67
C PRO A 21 -5.92 9.00 10.66
N ILE A 22 -6.33 9.32 9.44
CA ILE A 22 -6.15 8.46 8.27
C ILE A 22 -4.63 8.29 8.15
N HIS A 23 -4.11 7.26 8.80
CA HIS A 23 -2.75 6.79 8.60
C HIS A 23 -2.74 6.26 7.17
N ALA A 24 -2.37 7.15 6.25
CA ALA A 24 -1.98 6.79 4.91
C ALA A 24 -0.79 5.84 5.05
N ARG A 25 -1.10 4.54 5.11
CA ARG A 25 -0.19 3.39 5.15
C ARG A 25 0.53 3.24 3.81
N LYS A 26 1.03 4.35 3.28
CA LYS A 26 1.72 4.47 1.99
C LYS A 26 3.24 4.41 2.18
N GLY A 27 3.72 4.61 3.40
CA GLY A 27 5.15 4.62 3.76
C GLY A 27 5.71 3.27 4.22
N ASP A 28 4.91 2.44 4.91
CA ASP A 28 5.42 1.20 5.52
C ASP A 28 5.85 0.16 4.47
N ASP A 29 5.14 0.09 3.34
CA ASP A 29 5.46 -0.85 2.26
C ASP A 29 6.74 -0.45 1.51
N GLN A 30 7.00 0.86 1.36
CA GLN A 30 8.23 1.36 0.75
C GLN A 30 9.45 1.15 1.64
N VAL A 31 9.30 1.32 2.97
CA VAL A 31 10.40 1.10 3.93
C VAL A 31 10.77 -0.38 3.98
N LYS A 32 9.78 -1.29 4.06
CA LYS A 32 10.03 -2.74 4.01
C LYS A 32 10.65 -3.21 2.70
N ALA A 33 10.23 -2.63 1.57
CA ALA A 33 10.85 -2.91 0.28
C ALA A 33 12.34 -2.49 0.25
N ARG A 34 12.68 -1.34 0.86
CA ARG A 34 14.07 -0.85 0.97
C ARG A 34 14.92 -1.70 1.93
N GLU A 35 14.36 -2.12 3.06
CA GLU A 35 15.07 -2.98 4.02
C GLU A 35 15.39 -4.36 3.44
N GLN A 36 14.50 -4.94 2.64
CA GLN A 36 14.72 -6.25 2.02
C GLN A 36 15.65 -6.20 0.81
N MET A 37 15.67 -5.11 0.04
CA MET A 37 16.66 -4.90 -1.05
C MET A 37 18.10 -4.90 -0.52
N ASN A 38 18.33 -4.38 0.69
CA ASN A 38 19.66 -4.38 1.31
C ASN A 38 20.14 -5.77 1.75
N SER A 39 19.28 -6.79 1.76
CA SER A 39 19.67 -8.15 2.17
C SER A 39 20.41 -8.94 1.07
N GLY A 40 20.58 -8.38 -0.14
CA GLY A 40 21.36 -8.99 -1.23
C GLY A 40 20.77 -10.26 -1.84
N LYS A 41 19.52 -10.60 -1.51
CA LYS A 41 18.85 -11.85 -1.93
C LYS A 41 17.85 -11.69 -3.09
N VAL A 42 17.52 -10.46 -3.46
CA VAL A 42 16.53 -10.13 -4.50
C VAL A 42 17.02 -8.99 -5.38
N LEU A 43 16.56 -8.95 -6.62
CA LEU A 43 16.79 -7.84 -7.55
C LEU A 43 16.13 -6.57 -7.03
N SER A 44 16.74 -5.42 -7.32
CA SER A 44 16.13 -4.15 -6.99
C SER A 44 14.86 -3.94 -7.81
N LEU A 45 13.92 -3.16 -7.26
CA LEU A 45 12.70 -2.80 -7.98
C LEU A 45 13.01 -2.20 -9.37
N ARG A 46 14.03 -1.35 -9.47
CA ARG A 46 14.46 -0.72 -10.72
C ARG A 46 14.89 -1.75 -11.77
N GLU A 47 15.59 -2.82 -11.36
CA GLU A 47 16.00 -3.89 -12.26
C GLU A 47 14.80 -4.71 -12.75
N ILE A 48 13.84 -4.98 -11.86
CA ILE A 48 12.60 -5.66 -12.21
C ILE A 48 11.79 -4.84 -13.21
N GLU A 49 11.58 -3.56 -12.93
CA GLU A 49 10.88 -2.63 -13.82
C GLU A 49 11.58 -2.52 -15.18
N GLY A 50 12.91 -2.38 -15.19
CA GLY A 50 13.71 -2.29 -16.41
C GLY A 50 13.63 -3.53 -17.31
N ARG A 51 13.32 -4.71 -16.75
CA ARG A 51 13.13 -5.95 -17.51
C ARG A 51 11.71 -6.12 -18.03
N VAL A 52 10.71 -5.69 -17.25
CA VAL A 52 9.30 -6.01 -17.52
C VAL A 52 8.56 -4.87 -18.20
N VAL A 53 8.75 -3.62 -17.77
CA VAL A 53 8.04 -2.46 -18.34
C VAL A 53 8.24 -2.33 -19.86
N PRO A 54 9.45 -2.52 -20.43
CA PRO A 54 9.63 -2.45 -21.89
C PRO A 54 8.87 -3.54 -22.67
N ARG A 55 8.58 -4.68 -22.03
CA ARG A 55 7.82 -5.79 -22.64
C ARG A 55 6.32 -5.52 -22.65
N MET A 56 5.83 -4.65 -21.77
CA MET A 56 4.42 -4.24 -21.64
C MET A 56 4.13 -2.96 -22.45
N ARG A 57 4.83 -2.76 -23.57
CA ARG A 57 4.68 -1.55 -24.40
C ARG A 57 3.24 -1.42 -24.88
N GLY A 58 2.63 -0.27 -24.64
CA GLY A 58 1.22 -0.01 -24.93
C GLY A 58 0.31 -0.09 -23.70
N MET A 59 0.83 -0.57 -22.57
CA MET A 59 0.15 -0.57 -21.28
C MET A 59 0.73 0.54 -20.39
N GLU A 60 -0.10 1.16 -19.56
CA GLU A 60 0.33 2.20 -18.63
C GLU A 60 0.78 1.56 -17.31
N TYR A 61 2.02 1.81 -16.89
CA TYR A 61 2.53 1.29 -15.62
C TYR A 61 2.05 2.13 -14.43
N LEU A 62 1.34 1.51 -13.50
CA LEU A 62 0.81 2.18 -12.31
C LEU A 62 1.74 2.09 -11.09
N GLY A 63 2.50 1.01 -11.01
CA GLY A 63 3.47 0.82 -9.95
C GLY A 63 3.60 -0.63 -9.45
N PRO A 64 4.55 -0.85 -8.54
CA PRO A 64 4.86 -2.17 -8.01
C PRO A 64 4.25 -2.39 -6.63
N GLU A 65 4.09 -3.65 -6.29
CA GLU A 65 3.75 -4.13 -4.95
C GLU A 65 4.66 -5.33 -4.64
N TYR A 66 5.36 -5.31 -3.51
CA TYR A 66 6.26 -6.39 -3.12
C TYR A 66 5.59 -7.30 -2.08
N ASP A 67 5.44 -8.57 -2.42
CA ASP A 67 5.04 -9.60 -1.47
C ASP A 67 6.27 -10.32 -0.93
N GLY A 68 6.70 -9.94 0.28
CA GLY A 68 7.85 -10.54 0.94
C GLY A 68 7.67 -12.00 1.38
N SER A 69 6.43 -12.47 1.50
CA SER A 69 6.14 -13.87 1.88
C SER A 69 6.33 -14.80 0.68
N ALA A 70 5.88 -14.36 -0.50
CA ALA A 70 6.04 -15.08 -1.75
C ALA A 70 7.36 -14.77 -2.48
N GLN A 71 8.06 -13.70 -2.09
CA GLN A 71 9.20 -13.13 -2.82
C GLN A 71 8.87 -12.80 -4.28
N VAL A 72 7.73 -12.15 -4.49
CA VAL A 72 7.21 -11.79 -5.80
C VAL A 72 6.93 -10.28 -5.85
N TYR A 73 7.30 -9.64 -6.95
CA TYR A 73 6.84 -8.32 -7.32
C TYR A 73 5.58 -8.43 -8.17
N ARG A 74 4.51 -7.79 -7.73
CA ARG A 74 3.31 -7.59 -8.53
C ARG A 74 3.34 -6.21 -9.15
N LEU A 75 3.53 -6.16 -10.45
CA LEU A 75 3.49 -4.94 -11.24
C LEU A 75 2.07 -4.71 -11.74
N LYS A 76 1.57 -3.49 -11.55
CA LYS A 76 0.22 -3.10 -11.97
C LYS A 76 0.31 -2.31 -13.26
N PHE A 77 -0.48 -2.69 -14.25
CA PHE A 77 -0.59 -1.95 -15.50
C PHE A 77 -2.05 -1.67 -15.82
N ILE A 78 -2.30 -0.67 -16.66
CA ILE A 78 -3.57 -0.48 -17.34
C ILE A 78 -3.39 -0.89 -18.80
N ASP A 79 -4.22 -1.82 -19.24
CA ASP A 79 -4.39 -2.17 -20.64
C ASP A 79 -5.83 -1.86 -21.05
N SER A 80 -6.01 -0.95 -22.01
CA SER A 80 -7.33 -0.62 -22.57
C SER A 80 -8.40 -0.28 -21.51
N GLY A 81 -7.99 0.44 -20.45
CA GLY A 81 -8.86 0.83 -19.33
C GLY A 81 -9.09 -0.24 -18.25
N ARG A 82 -8.46 -1.42 -18.38
CA ARG A 82 -8.51 -2.49 -17.37
C ARG A 82 -7.18 -2.59 -16.64
N VAL A 83 -7.24 -2.71 -15.32
CA VAL A 83 -6.05 -3.01 -14.52
C VAL A 83 -5.68 -4.48 -14.69
N ILE A 84 -4.44 -4.72 -15.09
CA ILE A 84 -3.83 -6.04 -15.14
C ILE A 84 -2.68 -6.11 -14.13
N PHE A 85 -2.41 -7.32 -13.66
CA PHE A 85 -1.36 -7.63 -12.70
C PHE A 85 -0.35 -8.57 -13.34
N VAL A 86 0.92 -8.21 -13.24
CA VAL A 86 2.04 -9.01 -13.70
C VAL A 86 2.86 -9.40 -12.47
N ASP A 87 2.75 -10.67 -12.08
CA ASP A 87 3.52 -11.25 -10.99
C ASP A 87 4.91 -11.64 -11.52
N VAL A 88 5.98 -11.20 -10.85
CA VAL A 88 7.39 -11.33 -11.27
C VAL A 88 8.21 -11.87 -10.10
N ASP A 89 9.05 -12.87 -10.36
CA ASP A 89 9.96 -13.42 -9.35
C ASP A 89 10.99 -12.37 -8.91
N ALA A 90 11.11 -12.14 -7.60
CA ALA A 90 12.00 -11.11 -7.08
C ALA A 90 13.49 -11.47 -7.17
N ARG A 91 13.85 -12.74 -7.36
CA ARG A 91 15.25 -13.19 -7.43
C ARG A 91 15.76 -13.22 -8.87
N SER A 92 14.96 -13.72 -9.81
CA SER A 92 15.34 -13.87 -11.22
C SER A 92 14.83 -12.74 -12.12
N GLY A 93 13.76 -12.06 -11.73
CA GLY A 93 13.05 -11.11 -12.58
C GLY A 93 12.24 -11.76 -13.70
N SER A 94 11.96 -13.07 -13.60
CA SER A 94 11.11 -13.79 -14.54
C SER A 94 9.64 -13.48 -14.30
N VAL A 95 8.88 -13.24 -15.37
CA VAL A 95 7.42 -13.09 -15.27
C VAL A 95 6.81 -14.46 -14.97
N LEU A 96 6.10 -14.56 -13.85
CA LEU A 96 5.45 -15.78 -13.38
C LEU A 96 4.02 -15.87 -13.90
N ARG A 97 3.29 -14.76 -13.87
CA ARG A 97 1.88 -14.72 -14.29
C ARG A 97 1.47 -13.31 -14.74
N GLN A 98 0.56 -13.24 -15.69
CA GLN A 98 -0.10 -12.01 -16.14
C GLN A 98 -1.61 -12.25 -16.16
N ARG A 99 -2.40 -11.37 -15.55
CA ARG A 99 -3.88 -11.50 -15.46
C ARG A 99 -4.59 -10.17 -15.36
#